data_AF-A0A9P6IN65-F1
#
_entry.id   AF-A0A9P6IN65-F1
#
_cell.length_a   1.000
_cell.length_b   1.000
_cell.length_c   1.000
_cell.angle_alpha   90.00
_cell.angle_beta   90.00
_cell.angle_gamma   90.00
#
_symmetry.space_group_name_H-M   'P 1'
#
loop_
_entity.id
_entity.type
_entity.pdbx_description
1 polymer ?
#
loop_
_entity_poly.entity_id
_entity_poly.type
_entity_poly.pdbx_seq_one_letter_code
_entity_poly.pdbx_strand_id
1 'polypeptide(L)'
;MGEKSLHILARHANSLEDVETAGKNDPLVVVTLDLEDKPSWKKSSVKNNAGTNVEWDEVLVLDNYDHSRHHNLYVDVLDKEKTANAVIGYCTIPLHQVIDAGGQLKAKFDLYNKDGKEKGTISLTLTIVNTSESGDNHDNDGPESKGLSTNDQKHQDHIKSLVLKEHGADAAALLGVAGALFLAGSAMRSKPKKEKN
;
A
#
# COMPACT_ATOMS: atom_id res chain seq x y z
N MET A 1 -16.81 -9.90 -22.33
CA MET A 1 -16.31 -10.33 -21.00
C MET A 1 -17.03 -9.48 -19.97
N GLY A 2 -17.66 -10.09 -18.96
CA GLY A 2 -18.27 -9.32 -17.88
C GLY A 2 -17.19 -8.55 -17.12
N GLU A 3 -17.47 -7.31 -16.77
CA GLU A 3 -16.62 -6.56 -15.85
C GLU A 3 -16.60 -7.32 -14.50
N LYS A 4 -15.41 -7.45 -13.92
CA LYS A 4 -15.24 -7.99 -12.57
C LYS A 4 -14.64 -6.93 -11.68
N SER A 5 -14.90 -7.02 -10.39
CA SER A 5 -14.23 -6.23 -9.36
C SER A 5 -13.56 -7.16 -8.36
N LEU A 6 -12.54 -6.64 -7.69
CA LEU A 6 -11.97 -7.27 -6.50
C LEU A 6 -12.44 -6.48 -5.28
N HIS A 7 -13.18 -7.13 -4.40
CA HIS A 7 -13.61 -6.58 -3.12
C HIS A 7 -12.61 -7.02 -2.05
N ILE A 8 -12.11 -6.07 -1.27
CA ILE A 8 -11.12 -6.27 -0.21
C ILE A 8 -11.74 -5.78 1.08
N LEU A 9 -12.19 -6.69 1.94
CA LEU A 9 -12.53 -6.37 3.31
C LEU A 9 -11.24 -6.31 4.13
N ALA A 10 -10.77 -5.10 4.43
CA ALA A 10 -9.70 -4.86 5.37
C ALA A 10 -10.26 -4.97 6.79
N ARG A 11 -9.97 -6.08 7.49
CA ARG A 11 -10.49 -6.30 8.85
C ARG A 11 -9.60 -5.65 9.90
N HIS A 12 -8.43 -6.21 10.13
CA HIS A 12 -7.54 -5.74 11.18
C HIS A 12 -6.07 -6.02 10.85
N ALA A 13 -5.17 -5.31 11.52
CA ALA A 13 -3.75 -5.59 11.52
C ALA A 13 -3.21 -5.66 12.95
N ASN A 14 -2.17 -6.48 13.14
CA ASN A 14 -1.59 -6.75 14.45
C ASN A 14 -0.07 -6.65 14.42
N SER A 15 0.51 -6.25 15.55
CA SER A 15 1.97 -6.15 15.73
C SER A 15 2.65 -5.29 14.66
N LEU A 16 1.99 -4.23 14.22
CA LEU A 16 2.52 -3.26 13.27
C LEU A 16 3.82 -2.64 13.79
N GLU A 17 4.67 -2.17 12.87
CA GLU A 17 5.80 -1.30 13.23
C GLU A 17 5.27 0.00 13.84
N ASP A 18 5.91 0.47 14.91
CA ASP A 18 5.65 1.79 15.48
C ASP A 18 6.58 2.77 14.76
N VAL A 19 6.01 3.65 13.93
CA VAL A 19 6.76 4.57 13.07
C VAL A 19 6.68 6.02 13.57
N GLU A 20 5.80 6.28 14.55
CA GLU A 20 5.74 7.58 15.19
C GLU A 20 6.89 7.76 16.20
N THR A 21 7.48 8.96 16.24
CA THR A 21 8.49 9.30 17.25
C THR A 21 7.84 9.69 18.59
N ALA A 22 6.59 10.15 18.56
CA ALA A 22 5.81 10.48 19.75
C ALA A 22 4.32 10.34 19.44
N GLY A 23 3.63 9.45 20.17
CA GLY A 23 2.22 9.17 19.96
C GLY A 23 1.97 7.68 19.75
N LYS A 24 0.96 7.39 18.95
CA LYS A 24 0.60 6.06 18.47
C LYS A 24 0.18 6.25 17.03
N ASN A 25 0.65 5.37 16.14
CA ASN A 25 0.22 5.34 14.75
C ASN A 25 -1.30 5.61 14.58
N ASP A 26 -1.61 6.30 13.49
CA ASP A 26 -2.90 6.61 12.89
C ASP A 26 -3.08 5.79 11.57
N PRO A 27 -3.31 4.46 11.62
CA PRO A 27 -3.13 3.61 10.45
C PRO A 27 -4.26 3.74 9.42
N LEU A 28 -3.91 3.68 8.15
CA LEU A 28 -4.81 3.45 7.02
C LEU A 28 -4.24 2.38 6.08
N VAL A 29 -5.12 1.70 5.35
CA VAL A 29 -4.74 0.75 4.30
C VAL A 29 -4.94 1.40 2.94
N VAL A 30 -4.00 1.20 2.02
CA VAL A 30 -4.13 1.54 0.60
C VAL A 30 -3.97 0.27 -0.23
N VAL A 31 -4.82 0.08 -1.24
CA VAL A 31 -4.79 -1.08 -2.12
C VAL A 31 -4.83 -0.69 -3.59
N THR A 32 -4.13 -1.47 -4.43
CA THR A 32 -4.18 -1.33 -5.89
C THR A 32 -3.83 -2.62 -6.62
N LEU A 33 -4.30 -2.75 -7.86
CA LEU A 33 -3.88 -3.78 -8.82
C LEU A 33 -2.70 -3.31 -9.68
N ASP A 34 -2.45 -2.00 -9.74
CA ASP A 34 -1.35 -1.39 -10.48
C ASP A 34 -0.74 -0.19 -9.73
N LEU A 35 0.54 -0.29 -9.43
CA LEU A 35 1.32 0.76 -8.75
C LEU A 35 1.54 2.01 -9.63
N GLU A 36 1.32 1.92 -10.94
CA GLU A 36 1.48 3.04 -11.86
C GLU A 36 0.18 3.84 -12.05
N ASP A 37 -0.98 3.19 -11.88
CA ASP A 37 -2.30 3.78 -12.05
C ASP A 37 -2.86 4.37 -10.74
N LYS A 38 -2.24 5.45 -10.25
CA LYS A 38 -2.63 6.11 -8.99
C LYS A 38 -4.13 6.45 -8.86
N PRO A 39 -4.85 6.86 -9.93
CA PRO A 39 -6.29 7.11 -9.85
C PRO A 39 -7.15 5.90 -9.45
N SER A 40 -6.70 4.66 -9.70
CA SER A 40 -7.47 3.46 -9.33
C SER A 40 -7.25 3.01 -7.89
N TRP A 41 -6.30 3.61 -7.17
CA TRP A 41 -5.99 3.24 -5.79
C TRP A 41 -7.18 3.52 -4.87
N LYS A 42 -7.41 2.60 -3.92
CA LYS A 42 -8.43 2.76 -2.89
C LYS A 42 -7.77 2.79 -1.53
N LYS A 43 -8.38 3.51 -0.60
CA LYS A 43 -7.87 3.65 0.76
C LYS A 43 -9.00 3.51 1.76
N SER A 44 -8.67 2.98 2.94
CA SER A 44 -9.57 2.96 4.07
C SER A 44 -9.68 4.34 4.73
N SER A 45 -10.62 4.45 5.67
CA SER A 45 -10.58 5.43 6.75
C SER A 45 -9.29 5.32 7.57
N VAL A 46 -8.88 6.45 8.16
CA VAL A 46 -7.77 6.53 9.11
C VAL A 46 -8.28 6.16 10.51
N LYS A 47 -7.51 5.37 11.25
CA LYS A 47 -7.83 4.99 12.64
C LYS A 47 -6.91 5.70 13.61
N ASN A 48 -7.37 6.84 14.12
CA ASN A 48 -6.53 7.71 14.95
C ASN A 48 -6.10 7.03 16.27
N ASN A 49 -4.83 7.15 16.64
CA ASN A 49 -4.19 6.65 17.86
C ASN A 49 -4.41 5.15 18.10
N ALA A 50 -4.52 4.36 17.03
CA ALA A 50 -4.71 2.92 17.14
C ALA A 50 -3.43 2.22 17.61
N GLY A 51 -2.26 2.75 17.25
CA GLY A 51 -0.97 2.17 17.58
C GLY A 51 -0.71 0.89 16.78
N THR A 52 -0.19 -0.14 17.43
CA THR A 52 0.33 -1.34 16.72
C THR A 52 -0.71 -2.40 16.38
N ASN A 53 -1.96 -2.24 16.85
CA ASN A 53 -3.07 -3.12 16.52
C ASN A 53 -4.29 -2.26 16.17
N VAL A 54 -4.93 -2.56 15.05
CA VAL A 54 -5.95 -1.68 14.45
C VAL A 54 -7.03 -2.51 13.76
N GLU A 55 -8.27 -2.04 13.86
CA GLU A 55 -9.45 -2.61 13.21
C GLU A 55 -10.07 -1.58 12.27
N TRP A 56 -10.20 -1.92 11.00
CA TRP A 56 -10.87 -1.12 9.98
C TRP A 56 -12.29 -1.59 9.73
N ASP A 57 -12.46 -2.90 9.50
CA ASP A 57 -13.69 -3.56 9.02
C ASP A 57 -14.35 -2.81 7.85
N GLU A 58 -13.53 -2.48 6.84
CA GLU A 58 -13.92 -1.65 5.71
C GLU A 58 -13.72 -2.37 4.38
N VAL A 59 -14.71 -2.26 3.48
CA VAL A 59 -14.62 -2.84 2.13
C VAL A 59 -14.07 -1.82 1.15
N LEU A 60 -12.97 -2.17 0.51
CA LEU A 60 -12.36 -1.43 -0.60
C LEU A 60 -12.66 -2.19 -1.91
N VAL A 61 -13.14 -1.48 -2.93
CA VAL A 61 -13.53 -2.08 -4.21
C VAL A 61 -12.59 -1.62 -5.32
N LEU A 62 -11.85 -2.55 -5.92
CA LEU A 62 -11.04 -2.32 -7.10
C LEU A 62 -11.81 -2.78 -8.33
N ASP A 63 -12.25 -1.82 -9.14
CA ASP A 63 -12.99 -2.05 -10.38
C ASP A 63 -12.09 -2.61 -11.49
N ASN A 64 -12.70 -3.15 -12.55
CA ASN A 64 -12.00 -3.63 -13.76
C ASN A 64 -10.96 -4.74 -13.51
N TYR A 65 -11.18 -5.58 -12.51
CA TYR A 65 -10.32 -6.73 -12.24
C TYR A 65 -10.33 -7.72 -13.42
N ASP A 66 -9.16 -7.90 -14.03
CA ASP A 66 -8.89 -8.87 -15.07
C ASP A 66 -7.74 -9.80 -14.67
N HIS A 67 -8.04 -11.09 -14.45
CA HIS A 67 -7.06 -12.09 -14.04
C HIS A 67 -5.90 -12.31 -15.02
N SER A 68 -6.06 -11.91 -16.28
CA SER A 68 -5.02 -12.03 -17.31
C SER A 68 -4.00 -10.90 -17.24
N ARG A 69 -4.34 -9.80 -16.54
CA ARG A 69 -3.49 -8.60 -16.40
C ARG A 69 -3.07 -8.37 -14.95
N HIS A 70 -3.97 -8.65 -14.00
CA HIS A 70 -3.75 -8.39 -12.58
C HIS A 70 -3.42 -9.68 -11.84
N HIS A 71 -2.13 -9.92 -11.69
CA HIS A 71 -1.61 -11.10 -10.98
C HIS A 71 -1.36 -10.85 -9.50
N ASN A 72 -1.23 -9.59 -9.09
CA ASN A 72 -0.89 -9.19 -7.73
C ASN A 72 -1.87 -8.11 -7.23
N LEU A 73 -2.18 -8.18 -5.95
CA LEU A 73 -2.73 -7.08 -5.17
C LEU A 73 -1.60 -6.47 -4.35
N TYR A 74 -1.41 -5.17 -4.47
CA TYR A 74 -0.46 -4.42 -3.66
C TYR A 74 -1.20 -3.78 -2.49
N VAL A 75 -0.71 -3.98 -1.28
CA VAL A 75 -1.29 -3.46 -0.05
C VAL A 75 -0.23 -2.65 0.70
N ASP A 76 -0.51 -1.37 0.93
CA ASP A 76 0.26 -0.51 1.82
C ASP A 76 -0.52 -0.32 3.13
N VAL A 77 0.19 -0.39 4.26
CA VAL A 77 -0.28 0.09 5.56
C VAL A 77 0.53 1.33 5.90
N LEU A 78 -0.16 2.47 5.96
CA LEU A 78 0.46 3.78 6.14
C LEU A 78 0.02 4.40 7.44
N ASP A 79 0.88 5.26 7.97
CA ASP A 79 0.60 6.12 9.11
C ASP A 79 0.19 7.51 8.65
N LYS A 80 -0.91 8.05 9.19
CA LYS A 80 -1.43 9.32 8.72
C LYS A 80 -0.65 10.49 9.30
N GLU A 81 0.16 11.10 8.45
CA GLU A 81 0.93 12.30 8.81
C GLU A 81 0.38 13.59 8.20
N LYS A 82 0.82 14.74 8.73
CA LYS A 82 0.39 16.07 8.26
C LYS A 82 0.88 16.38 6.85
N THR A 83 2.11 16.01 6.53
CA THR A 83 2.79 16.33 5.27
C THR A 83 2.68 15.19 4.27
N ALA A 84 3.33 14.07 4.58
CA ALA A 84 3.33 12.86 3.79
C ALA A 84 3.25 11.66 4.73
N ASN A 85 2.33 10.76 4.45
CA ASN A 85 2.10 9.57 5.26
C ASN A 85 3.39 8.73 5.36
N ALA A 86 3.71 8.25 6.56
CA ALA A 86 4.83 7.34 6.78
C ALA A 86 4.43 5.90 6.44
N VAL A 87 5.39 5.09 5.99
CA VAL A 87 5.13 3.67 5.70
C VAL A 87 5.28 2.85 6.96
N ILE A 88 4.20 2.22 7.42
CA ILE A 88 4.23 1.23 8.51
C ILE A 88 4.67 -0.13 7.99
N GLY A 89 4.08 -0.57 6.88
CA GLY A 89 4.41 -1.83 6.25
C GLY A 89 3.67 -2.02 4.93
N TYR A 90 4.01 -3.06 4.19
CA TYR A 90 3.41 -3.38 2.91
C TYR A 90 3.45 -4.89 2.65
N CYS A 91 2.62 -5.36 1.73
CA CYS A 91 2.78 -6.70 1.18
C CYS A 91 2.23 -6.79 -0.25
N THR A 92 2.79 -7.72 -1.01
CA THR A 92 2.25 -8.12 -2.30
C THR A 92 1.56 -9.46 -2.16
N ILE A 93 0.30 -9.53 -2.59
CA ILE A 93 -0.52 -10.74 -2.49
C ILE A 93 -0.73 -11.27 -3.91
N PRO A 94 -0.14 -12.42 -4.27
CA PRO A 94 -0.41 -13.06 -5.56
C PRO A 94 -1.88 -13.49 -5.63
N LEU A 95 -2.64 -13.00 -6.62
CA LEU A 95 -4.10 -13.21 -6.69
C LEU A 95 -4.52 -14.61 -7.15
N HIS A 96 -3.59 -15.44 -7.64
CA HIS A 96 -3.90 -16.83 -8.01
C HIS A 96 -4.48 -17.63 -6.82
N GLN A 97 -4.02 -17.38 -5.60
CA GLN A 97 -4.55 -18.05 -4.40
C GLN A 97 -6.03 -17.74 -4.12
N VAL A 98 -6.54 -16.58 -4.57
CA VAL A 98 -7.97 -16.23 -4.45
C VAL A 98 -8.78 -17.02 -5.49
N ILE A 99 -8.23 -17.17 -6.69
CA ILE A 99 -8.83 -17.95 -7.77
C ILE A 99 -8.88 -19.44 -7.39
N ASP A 100 -7.75 -19.97 -6.89
CA ASP A 100 -7.62 -21.37 -6.46
C ASP A 100 -8.56 -21.70 -5.29
N ALA A 101 -8.87 -20.71 -4.44
CA ALA A 101 -9.85 -20.82 -3.36
C ALA A 101 -11.32 -20.67 -3.82
N GLY A 102 -11.58 -20.63 -5.14
CA GLY A 102 -12.93 -20.54 -5.68
C GLY A 102 -13.48 -19.11 -5.82
N GLY A 103 -12.61 -18.10 -5.81
CA GLY A 103 -12.98 -16.69 -5.99
C GLY A 103 -13.11 -15.90 -4.68
N GLN A 104 -12.92 -16.53 -3.53
CA GLN A 104 -12.89 -15.84 -2.23
C GLN A 104 -11.81 -16.42 -1.30
N LEU A 105 -11.12 -15.55 -0.58
CA LEU A 105 -10.09 -15.94 0.39
C LEU A 105 -10.13 -15.04 1.63
N LYS A 106 -10.35 -15.64 2.80
CA LYS A 106 -10.20 -15.00 4.13
C LYS A 106 -8.87 -15.45 4.74
N ALA A 107 -7.89 -14.55 4.80
CA ALA A 107 -6.54 -14.92 5.19
C ALA A 107 -5.78 -13.81 5.93
N LYS A 108 -4.78 -14.24 6.70
CA LYS A 108 -3.77 -13.39 7.33
C LYS A 108 -2.48 -13.39 6.51
N PHE A 109 -1.96 -12.20 6.23
CA PHE A 109 -0.78 -11.95 5.42
C PHE A 109 0.32 -11.31 6.26
N ASP A 110 1.58 -11.67 6.01
CA ASP A 110 2.72 -10.99 6.61
C ASP A 110 2.94 -9.63 5.94
N LEU A 111 3.26 -8.63 6.76
CA LEU A 111 3.67 -7.32 6.30
C LEU A 111 5.20 -7.23 6.33
N TYR A 112 5.75 -6.49 5.39
CA TYR A 112 7.16 -6.15 5.32
C TYR A 112 7.31 -4.65 5.61
N ASN A 113 8.30 -4.29 6.40
CA ASN A 113 8.62 -2.88 6.63
C ASN A 113 9.43 -2.29 5.47
N LYS A 114 9.74 -0.99 5.53
CA LYS A 114 10.52 -0.27 4.49
C LYS A 114 11.87 -0.90 4.13
N ASP A 115 12.47 -1.67 5.04
CA ASP A 115 13.72 -2.40 4.80
C ASP A 115 13.51 -3.78 4.16
N GLY A 116 12.26 -4.19 3.94
CA GLY A 116 11.88 -5.49 3.42
C GLY A 116 11.88 -6.62 4.46
N LYS A 117 11.89 -6.28 5.76
CA LYS A 117 11.86 -7.26 6.85
C LYS A 117 10.42 -7.51 7.30
N GLU A 118 10.08 -8.75 7.59
CA GLU A 118 8.76 -9.11 8.12
C GLU A 118 8.49 -8.43 9.45
N LYS A 119 7.39 -7.69 9.52
CA LYS A 119 6.96 -6.94 10.69
C LYS A 119 5.45 -6.75 10.69
N GLY A 120 4.78 -7.51 11.54
CA GLY A 120 3.33 -7.44 11.71
C GLY A 120 2.56 -8.22 10.65
N THR A 121 1.23 -8.21 10.78
CA THR A 121 0.33 -8.95 9.89
C THR A 121 -0.93 -8.14 9.62
N ILE A 122 -1.54 -8.37 8.46
CA ILE A 122 -2.86 -7.84 8.09
C ILE A 122 -3.81 -8.98 7.75
N SER A 123 -5.06 -8.87 8.18
CA SER A 123 -6.11 -9.84 7.92
C SER A 123 -7.12 -9.26 6.95
N LEU A 124 -7.27 -9.92 5.79
CA LEU A 124 -8.11 -9.48 4.69
C LEU A 124 -9.10 -10.58 4.29
N THR A 125 -10.26 -10.17 3.80
CA THR A 125 -11.11 -11.06 2.97
C THR A 125 -11.13 -10.51 1.55
N LEU A 126 -10.67 -11.31 0.59
CA LEU A 126 -10.59 -10.98 -0.82
C LEU A 126 -11.70 -11.72 -1.56
N THR A 127 -12.51 -11.02 -2.34
CA THR A 127 -13.62 -11.62 -3.11
C THR A 127 -13.61 -11.08 -4.53
N ILE A 128 -13.59 -11.98 -5.52
CA ILE A 128 -13.76 -11.64 -6.93
C ILE A 128 -15.26 -11.62 -7.22
N VAL A 129 -15.80 -10.47 -7.61
CA VAL A 129 -17.23 -10.28 -7.89
C VAL A 129 -17.44 -10.09 -9.39
N ASN A 130 -18.38 -10.85 -9.97
CA ASN A 130 -18.80 -10.68 -11.37
C ASN A 130 -19.98 -9.71 -11.41
N THR A 131 -19.92 -8.64 -12.22
CA THR A 131 -21.00 -7.64 -12.33
C THR A 131 -22.33 -8.21 -12.84
N SER A 132 -22.35 -9.44 -13.39
CA SER A 132 -23.54 -10.13 -13.87
C SER A 132 -24.22 -11.05 -12.85
N GLU A 133 -23.67 -11.24 -11.66
CA GLU A 133 -24.22 -12.13 -10.63
C GLU A 133 -24.70 -11.30 -9.44
N SER A 134 -26.00 -11.03 -9.43
CA SER A 134 -26.68 -10.50 -8.24
C SER A 134 -26.72 -11.57 -7.17
N GLY A 135 -26.01 -11.33 -6.07
CA GLY A 135 -26.26 -11.98 -4.79
C GLY A 135 -25.54 -13.31 -4.59
N ASP A 136 -24.40 -13.23 -3.91
CA ASP A 136 -24.29 -13.98 -2.67
C ASP A 136 -23.34 -13.23 -1.73
N ASN A 137 -23.88 -12.73 -0.63
CA ASN A 137 -23.09 -12.36 0.53
C ASN A 137 -22.60 -13.69 1.11
N HIS A 138 -21.52 -14.24 0.54
CA HIS A 138 -20.79 -15.31 1.20
C HIS A 138 -20.03 -14.68 2.37
N ASP A 139 -20.75 -14.51 3.48
CA ASP A 139 -20.18 -14.48 4.80
C ASP A 139 -19.52 -15.85 5.01
N ASN A 140 -18.30 -15.97 4.49
CA ASN A 140 -17.49 -17.16 4.68
C ASN A 140 -17.02 -17.16 6.14
N ASP A 141 -17.84 -17.79 6.99
CA ASP A 141 -17.58 -18.07 8.41
C ASP A 141 -16.49 -19.15 8.60
N GLY A 142 -15.80 -19.53 7.52
CA GLY A 142 -14.62 -20.38 7.57
C GLY A 142 -13.49 -19.75 8.40
N PRO A 143 -12.61 -20.59 8.99
CA PRO A 143 -11.47 -20.11 9.75
C PRO A 143 -10.53 -19.30 8.85
N GLU A 144 -9.94 -18.25 9.42
CA GLU A 144 -8.90 -17.48 8.75
C GLU A 144 -7.67 -18.36 8.48
N SER A 145 -7.27 -18.45 7.21
CA SER A 145 -6.08 -19.19 6.81
C SER A 145 -4.83 -18.31 6.80
N LYS A 146 -3.65 -18.93 6.67
CA LYS A 146 -2.42 -18.19 6.36
C LYS A 146 -2.35 -17.95 4.85
N GLY A 147 -2.37 -16.69 4.44
CA GLY A 147 -2.25 -16.29 3.04
C GLY A 147 -0.80 -16.17 2.61
N LEU A 148 -0.56 -16.30 1.30
CA LEU A 148 0.74 -16.03 0.70
C LEU A 148 0.89 -14.53 0.45
N SER A 149 1.91 -13.93 1.07
CA SER A 149 2.37 -12.57 0.82
C SER A 149 3.86 -12.58 0.51
N THR A 150 4.32 -11.62 -0.30
CA THR A 150 5.72 -11.50 -0.70
C THR A 150 6.22 -10.08 -0.59
N ASN A 151 7.53 -9.95 -0.39
CA ASN A 151 8.29 -8.72 -0.61
C ASN A 151 8.69 -8.65 -2.10
N ASP A 152 7.78 -8.17 -2.94
CA ASP A 152 8.02 -7.99 -4.38
C ASP A 152 8.90 -6.76 -4.66
N GLN A 153 9.82 -6.86 -5.62
CA GLN A 153 10.77 -5.78 -5.92
C GLN A 153 10.09 -4.51 -6.45
N LYS A 154 9.07 -4.63 -7.33
CA LYS A 154 8.33 -3.47 -7.86
C LYS A 154 7.63 -2.74 -6.72
N HIS A 155 7.05 -3.51 -5.79
CA HIS A 155 6.41 -2.96 -4.61
C HIS A 155 7.42 -2.28 -3.67
N GLN A 156 8.56 -2.91 -3.39
CA GLN A 156 9.60 -2.32 -2.57
C GLN A 156 10.12 -0.99 -3.13
N ASP A 157 10.26 -0.87 -4.46
CA ASP A 157 10.71 0.37 -5.09
C ASP A 157 9.66 1.48 -5.00
N HIS A 158 8.36 1.14 -5.08
CA HIS A 158 7.27 2.07 -4.75
C HIS A 158 7.39 2.56 -3.30
N ILE A 159 7.59 1.66 -2.34
CA ILE A 159 7.74 1.99 -0.91
C ILE A 159 8.93 2.90 -0.65
N LYS A 160 10.11 2.62 -1.25
CA LYS A 160 11.27 3.52 -1.18
C LYS A 160 10.93 4.91 -1.72
N SER A 161 10.10 5.00 -2.77
CA SER A 161 9.66 6.29 -3.31
C SER A 161 8.74 7.07 -2.37
N LEU A 162 7.94 6.38 -1.54
CA LEU A 162 7.12 7.02 -0.51
C LEU A 162 7.99 7.56 0.62
N VAL A 163 8.91 6.75 1.13
CA VAL A 163 9.85 7.16 2.19
C VAL A 163 10.72 8.35 1.75
N LEU A 164 11.15 8.38 0.50
CA LEU A 164 11.90 9.54 -0.02
C LEU A 164 11.05 10.82 -0.04
N LYS A 165 9.76 10.72 -0.37
CA LYS A 165 8.83 11.87 -0.36
C LYS A 165 8.55 12.35 1.05
N GLU A 166 8.41 11.44 2.00
CA GLU A 166 8.27 11.73 3.44
C GLU A 166 9.47 12.55 3.94
N HIS A 167 10.69 12.01 3.79
CA HIS A 167 11.91 12.74 4.18
C HIS A 167 12.06 14.10 3.47
N GLY A 168 11.68 14.18 2.19
CA GLY A 168 11.69 15.43 1.44
C GLY A 168 10.68 16.44 2.01
N ALA A 169 9.46 16.00 2.31
CA ALA A 169 8.43 16.87 2.87
C ALA A 169 8.82 17.39 4.25
N ASP A 170 9.45 16.56 5.08
CA ASP A 170 9.95 16.97 6.40
C ASP A 170 11.10 17.96 6.31
N ALA A 171 12.04 17.73 5.39
CA ALA A 171 13.10 18.69 5.12
C ALA A 171 12.53 20.04 4.65
N ALA A 172 11.51 20.04 3.80
CA ALA A 172 10.84 21.27 3.35
C ALA A 172 10.09 21.97 4.49
N ALA A 173 9.42 21.22 5.37
CA ALA A 173 8.72 21.76 6.53
C ALA A 173 9.68 22.40 7.55
N LEU A 174 10.83 21.78 7.81
CA LEU A 174 11.88 22.33 8.68
C LEU A 174 12.56 23.57 8.05
N LEU A 175 12.76 23.59 6.73
CA LEU A 175 13.27 24.75 5.99
C LEU A 175 12.20 25.85 5.75
N GLY A 176 10.96 25.62 6.20
CA GLY A 176 9.89 26.62 6.25
C GLY A 176 10.15 27.82 7.17
N VAL A 177 11.34 27.90 7.79
CA VAL A 177 11.84 29.08 8.53
C VAL A 177 13.02 29.78 7.81
N ALA A 178 13.68 29.15 6.83
CA ALA A 178 14.68 29.80 5.97
C ALA A 178 14.94 28.93 4.73
N GLY A 179 14.68 29.48 3.55
CA GLY A 179 14.61 28.70 2.31
C GLY A 179 15.92 28.07 1.81
N ALA A 180 15.71 27.22 0.81
CA ALA A 180 16.61 26.74 -0.25
C ALA A 180 17.02 25.25 -0.23
N LEU A 181 17.06 24.71 -1.46
CA LEU A 181 17.82 23.56 -1.97
C LEU A 181 17.20 22.15 -1.87
N PHE A 182 16.34 21.82 -2.83
CA PHE A 182 16.33 20.46 -3.38
C PHE A 182 17.38 20.35 -4.50
N LEU A 183 18.58 19.90 -4.13
CA LEU A 183 19.57 19.41 -5.08
C LEU A 183 19.29 17.95 -5.40
N ALA A 184 18.76 17.67 -6.59
CA ALA A 184 19.01 16.43 -7.30
C ALA A 184 18.77 16.65 -8.81
N GLY A 185 19.74 17.30 -9.45
CA GLY A 185 19.75 17.57 -10.88
C GLY A 185 21.10 18.10 -11.32
N SER A 186 22.18 17.36 -11.06
CA SER A 186 23.51 17.67 -11.56
C SER A 186 23.58 17.42 -13.07
N ALA A 187 22.96 18.30 -13.86
CA ALA A 187 23.32 18.47 -15.26
C ALA A 187 24.59 19.34 -15.31
N MET A 188 25.73 18.70 -15.58
CA MET A 188 26.99 19.39 -15.84
C MET A 188 26.81 20.38 -17.00
N ARG A 189 26.86 21.67 -16.68
CA ARG A 189 26.89 22.75 -17.67
C ARG A 189 28.35 23.03 -18.02
N SER A 190 28.88 22.34 -19.03
CA SER A 190 30.18 22.69 -19.62
C SER A 190 30.07 24.04 -20.33
N LYS A 191 30.81 25.05 -19.86
CA LYS A 191 30.99 26.33 -20.57
C LYS A 191 31.94 26.12 -21.77
N PRO A 192 31.65 26.66 -22.96
CA PRO A 192 32.62 26.66 -24.04
C PRO A 192 33.75 27.65 -23.72
N LYS A 193 34.99 27.16 -23.92
CA LYS A 193 36.23 27.92 -23.81
C LYS A 193 36.28 28.90 -24.97
N LYS A 194 36.32 30.21 -24.71
CA LYS A 194 36.65 31.22 -25.73
C LYS A 194 38.13 31.04 -26.07
N GLU A 195 38.39 30.58 -27.28
CA GLU A 195 39.72 30.57 -27.89
C GLU A 195 40.03 32.01 -28.33
N LYS A 196 41.15 32.55 -27.85
CA LYS A 196 41.81 33.71 -28.45
C LYS A 196 42.87 33.14 -29.38
N ASN A 197 42.71 33.39 -30.67
CA ASN A 197 43.73 33.90 -31.58
C ASN A 197 43.06 34.33 -32.88
#